data_AF-A0A1G8TDC6-F1
#
_entry.id   AF-A0A1G8TDC6-F1
#
_cell.length_a   1.000
_cell.length_b   1.000
_cell.length_c   1.000
_cell.angle_alpha   90.00
_cell.angle_beta   90.00
_cell.angle_gamma   90.00
#
_symmetry.space_group_name_H-M   'P 1'
#
loop_
_entity.id
_entity.type
_entity.pdbx_description
1 polymer ?
#
loop_
_entity_poly.entity_id
_entity_poly.type
_entity_poly.pdbx_seq_one_letter_code
_entity_poly.pdbx_strand_id
1 'polypeptide(L)'
;MLTSDVKAQTLTVTESLVVGVDAGATSTRVAVHALDGTRVGYARAGAGNPSAHGLGRAVTAIETALRAALPSGGGYRVVASVAGVAGLVGEVAPALAKVWDCAGISDGPRCVGDVPIAYAAGSPEPEGALLLSGTGAVAARISDFQQVAIADGLGWLLGDAGSGFWIGRAAAKAVVAALDRGQDEGLLTELVVADFFGDERPAEPRTVAGRLVRIAQADHMRLASLARLVSRASEEGDPTAVEITREAAAHLVATLRRVHVSGPVVLAGSVLTNDGPVRRAVIELLGDETAMTARDAAGAAAWLAARDLLAEDAARDLHPLFTACA
;
A
#
# COMPACT_ATOMS: atom_id res chain seq x y z
N MET A 1 25.24 20.11 -53.88
CA MET A 1 25.45 18.73 -53.40
C MET A 1 26.28 18.80 -52.13
N LEU A 2 25.63 18.73 -50.96
CA LEU A 2 26.28 18.47 -49.68
C LEU A 2 25.32 17.54 -48.93
N THR A 3 25.45 16.25 -49.20
CA THR A 3 24.82 15.19 -48.42
C THR A 3 25.64 15.03 -47.14
N SER A 4 25.13 15.58 -46.04
CA SER A 4 25.63 15.27 -44.70
C SER A 4 25.08 13.90 -44.29
N ASP A 5 25.91 12.87 -44.39
CA ASP A 5 25.63 11.56 -43.80
C ASP A 5 25.58 11.71 -42.28
N VAL A 6 24.36 11.76 -41.72
CA VAL A 6 24.15 11.56 -40.30
C VAL A 6 24.36 10.07 -40.04
N LYS A 7 25.57 9.70 -39.59
CA LYS A 7 25.81 8.37 -39.03
C LYS A 7 24.88 8.18 -37.84
N ALA A 8 23.89 7.29 -38.00
CA ALA A 8 23.11 6.78 -36.89
C ALA A 8 24.09 6.25 -35.83
N GLN A 9 24.17 6.93 -34.69
CA GLN A 9 24.85 6.37 -33.52
C GLN A 9 24.04 5.13 -33.14
N THR A 10 24.58 3.97 -33.49
CA THR A 10 24.07 2.70 -32.98
C THR A 10 24.41 2.70 -31.50
N LEU A 11 23.46 3.12 -30.66
CA LEU A 11 23.57 2.91 -29.23
C LEU A 11 23.60 1.40 -29.03
N THR A 12 24.76 0.85 -28.68
CA THR A 12 24.86 -0.54 -28.24
C THR A 12 24.01 -0.65 -26.98
N VAL A 13 22.89 -1.36 -27.06
CA VAL A 13 22.08 -1.68 -25.88
C VAL A 13 22.89 -2.72 -25.10
N THR A 14 23.47 -2.30 -23.98
CA THR A 14 24.24 -3.18 -23.10
C THR A 14 23.36 -3.78 -22.01
N GLU A 15 22.21 -3.16 -21.69
CA GLU A 15 21.35 -3.61 -20.59
C GLU A 15 19.85 -3.55 -20.93
N SER A 16 19.13 -4.62 -20.57
CA SER A 16 17.66 -4.69 -20.65
C SER A 16 17.07 -4.38 -19.28
N LEU A 17 16.22 -3.36 -19.21
CA LEU A 17 15.59 -2.89 -17.98
C LEU A 17 14.09 -3.15 -17.97
N VAL A 18 13.55 -3.29 -16.78
CA VAL A 18 12.12 -3.34 -16.52
C VAL A 18 11.72 -2.25 -15.53
N VAL A 19 10.50 -1.73 -15.70
CA VAL A 19 9.97 -0.65 -14.85
C VAL A 19 8.74 -1.14 -14.11
N GLY A 20 8.70 -0.87 -12.81
CA GLY A 20 7.54 -1.13 -11.97
C GLY A 20 7.03 0.17 -11.34
N VAL A 21 5.72 0.37 -11.36
CA VAL A 21 5.05 1.51 -10.73
C VAL A 21 4.10 1.03 -9.63
N ASP A 22 4.19 1.65 -8.46
CA ASP A 22 3.20 1.58 -7.38
C ASP A 22 2.61 2.98 -7.17
N ALA A 23 1.38 3.20 -7.64
CA ALA A 23 0.68 4.47 -7.58
C ALA A 23 -0.49 4.40 -6.59
N GLY A 24 -0.25 4.87 -5.36
CA GLY A 24 -1.21 4.84 -4.27
C GLY A 24 -1.89 6.19 -4.00
N ALA A 25 -2.75 6.21 -2.97
CA ALA A 25 -3.52 7.40 -2.57
C ALA A 25 -2.67 8.57 -2.06
N THR A 26 -1.47 8.32 -1.52
CA THR A 26 -0.62 9.34 -0.90
C THR A 26 0.69 9.58 -1.66
N SER A 27 1.19 8.56 -2.36
CA SER A 27 2.50 8.60 -3.01
C SER A 27 2.53 7.68 -4.22
N THR A 28 3.42 7.99 -5.15
CA THR A 28 3.80 7.13 -6.27
C THR A 28 5.26 6.71 -6.10
N ARG A 29 5.58 5.46 -6.40
CA ARG A 29 6.94 4.91 -6.41
C ARG A 29 7.20 4.28 -7.76
N VAL A 30 8.38 4.52 -8.32
CA VAL A 30 8.85 3.86 -9.54
C VAL A 30 10.18 3.19 -9.24
N ALA A 31 10.30 1.91 -9.61
CA ALA A 31 11.51 1.14 -9.51
C ALA A 31 11.95 0.68 -10.90
N VAL A 32 13.24 0.80 -11.19
CA VAL A 32 13.85 0.34 -12.44
C VAL A 32 14.90 -0.70 -12.08
N HIS A 33 14.82 -1.87 -12.71
CA HIS A 33 15.72 -2.98 -12.47
C HIS A 33 16.25 -3.54 -13.78
N ALA A 34 17.47 -4.09 -13.76
CA ALA A 34 17.93 -5.02 -14.78
C ALA A 34 17.24 -6.38 -14.61
N LEU A 35 17.27 -7.23 -15.65
CA LEU A 35 16.63 -8.56 -15.62
C LEU A 35 17.24 -9.52 -14.59
N ASP A 36 18.47 -9.25 -14.12
CA ASP A 36 19.13 -10.01 -13.05
C ASP A 36 18.73 -9.56 -11.63
N GLY A 37 17.74 -8.66 -11.52
CA GLY A 37 17.27 -8.12 -10.24
C GLY A 37 18.10 -6.98 -9.67
N THR A 38 19.14 -6.50 -10.36
CA THR A 38 19.89 -5.31 -9.94
C THR A 38 19.01 -4.06 -10.05
N ARG A 39 18.81 -3.34 -8.94
CA ARG A 39 18.09 -2.06 -8.93
C ARG A 39 18.98 -0.95 -9.49
N VAL A 40 18.59 -0.38 -10.63
CA VAL A 40 19.33 0.69 -11.30
C VAL A 40 18.75 2.08 -11.02
N GLY A 41 17.51 2.15 -10.55
CA GLY A 41 16.85 3.41 -10.25
C GLY A 41 15.61 3.26 -9.37
N TYR A 42 15.35 4.28 -8.57
CA TYR A 42 14.17 4.35 -7.71
C TYR A 42 13.81 5.81 -7.43
N ALA A 43 12.54 6.15 -7.55
CA ALA A 43 12.06 7.49 -7.24
C ALA A 43 10.67 7.47 -6.63
N ARG A 44 10.34 8.57 -5.95
CA ARG A 44 9.03 8.81 -5.35
C ARG A 44 8.47 10.15 -5.80
N ALA A 45 7.15 10.22 -5.95
CA ALA A 45 6.42 11.44 -6.22
C ALA A 45 5.10 11.47 -5.41
N GLY A 46 4.29 12.50 -5.64
CA GLY A 46 3.00 12.68 -4.98
C GLY A 46 1.97 11.58 -5.31
N ALA A 47 0.73 11.80 -4.86
CA ALA A 47 -0.36 10.84 -5.00
C ALA A 47 -0.65 10.46 -6.47
N GLY A 48 -0.77 9.15 -6.71
CA GLY A 48 -0.97 8.55 -8.03
C GLY A 48 -2.34 7.91 -8.24
N ASN A 49 -3.27 8.05 -7.29
CA ASN A 49 -4.62 7.50 -7.39
C ASN A 49 -5.56 8.45 -8.19
N PRO A 50 -6.00 8.08 -9.41
CA PRO A 50 -6.82 8.94 -10.25
C PRO A 50 -8.28 9.04 -9.76
N SER A 51 -8.83 8.04 -9.07
CA SER A 51 -10.19 8.10 -8.53
C SER A 51 -10.31 9.06 -7.35
N ALA A 52 -9.23 9.21 -6.57
CA ALA A 52 -9.19 10.11 -5.41
C ALA A 52 -8.78 11.54 -5.79
N HIS A 53 -7.82 11.71 -6.70
CA HIS A 53 -7.18 13.01 -6.97
C HIS A 53 -7.37 13.54 -8.40
N GLY A 54 -8.03 12.78 -9.26
CA GLY A 54 -8.20 13.07 -10.68
C GLY A 54 -7.06 12.55 -11.55
N LEU A 55 -7.40 12.16 -12.78
CA LEU A 55 -6.47 11.54 -13.75
C LEU A 55 -5.21 12.37 -14.00
N GLY A 56 -5.34 13.68 -14.24
CA GLY A 56 -4.21 14.54 -14.57
C GLY A 56 -3.13 14.56 -13.48
N ARG A 57 -3.54 14.75 -12.21
CA ARG A 57 -2.60 14.76 -11.07
C ARG A 57 -1.90 13.41 -10.90
N ALA A 58 -2.64 12.32 -11.04
CA ALA A 58 -2.10 10.96 -10.94
C ALA A 58 -1.03 10.70 -12.02
N VAL A 59 -1.34 11.01 -13.28
CA VAL A 59 -0.43 10.84 -14.41
C VAL A 59 0.83 11.69 -14.25
N THR A 60 0.70 12.96 -13.83
CA THR A 60 1.85 13.83 -13.57
C THR A 60 2.75 13.29 -12.45
N ALA A 61 2.18 12.72 -11.40
CA ALA A 61 2.96 12.11 -10.33
C ALA A 61 3.75 10.88 -10.83
N ILE A 62 3.11 10.01 -11.61
CA ILE A 62 3.75 8.85 -12.23
C ILE A 62 4.85 9.27 -13.20
N GLU A 63 4.59 10.25 -14.06
CA GLU A 63 5.58 10.80 -14.98
C GLU A 63 6.80 11.39 -14.25
N THR A 64 6.55 12.15 -13.18
CA THR A 64 7.62 12.76 -12.37
C THR A 64 8.51 11.68 -11.75
N ALA A 65 7.91 10.64 -11.16
CA ALA A 65 8.65 9.52 -10.59
C ALA A 65 9.38 8.71 -11.66
N LEU A 66 8.76 8.46 -12.82
CA LEU A 66 9.39 7.75 -13.93
C LEU A 66 10.65 8.46 -14.40
N ARG A 67 10.55 9.76 -14.72
CA ARG A 67 11.68 10.57 -15.19
C ARG A 67 12.82 10.60 -14.17
N ALA A 68 12.50 10.65 -12.88
CA ALA A 68 13.49 10.67 -11.82
C ALA A 68 14.14 9.29 -11.55
N ALA A 69 13.44 8.19 -11.84
CA ALA A 69 13.96 6.84 -11.63
C ALA A 69 14.77 6.31 -12.81
N LEU A 70 14.52 6.79 -14.04
CA LEU A 70 15.27 6.33 -15.22
C LEU A 70 16.74 6.81 -15.18
N PRO A 71 17.72 5.94 -15.51
CA PRO A 71 19.12 6.33 -15.55
C PRO A 71 19.38 7.47 -16.56
N SER A 72 20.21 8.43 -16.15
CA SER A 72 20.69 9.51 -17.01
C SER A 72 21.75 8.98 -17.98
N GLY A 73 21.38 8.78 -19.25
CA GLY A 73 22.31 8.32 -20.29
C GLY A 73 21.66 7.34 -21.28
N GLY A 74 22.37 7.00 -22.35
CA GLY A 74 22.01 5.90 -23.24
C GLY A 74 22.62 4.57 -22.81
N GLY A 75 22.41 3.51 -23.59
CA GLY A 75 23.02 2.19 -23.37
C GLY A 75 22.10 1.15 -22.72
N TYR A 76 20.87 1.52 -22.39
CA TYR A 76 19.84 0.59 -21.94
C TYR A 76 18.61 0.63 -22.83
N ARG A 77 17.78 -0.42 -22.71
CA ARG A 77 16.43 -0.46 -23.27
C ARG A 77 15.46 -0.93 -22.20
N VAL A 78 14.38 -0.17 -21.99
CA VAL A 78 13.24 -0.69 -21.21
C VAL A 78 12.49 -1.70 -22.07
N VAL A 79 12.45 -2.95 -21.64
CA VAL A 79 11.87 -4.07 -22.39
C VAL A 79 10.47 -4.47 -21.91
N ALA A 80 10.10 -4.11 -20.68
CA ALA A 80 8.74 -4.31 -20.16
C ALA A 80 8.45 -3.32 -19.03
N SER A 81 7.16 -3.05 -18.78
CA SER A 81 6.72 -2.21 -17.67
C SER A 81 5.37 -2.66 -17.13
N VAL A 82 5.21 -2.64 -15.82
CA VAL A 82 3.92 -2.89 -15.14
C VAL A 82 3.63 -1.72 -14.20
N ALA A 83 2.40 -1.23 -14.22
CA ALA A 83 1.95 -0.18 -13.33
C ALA A 83 0.76 -0.65 -12.49
N GLY A 84 0.97 -0.84 -11.19
CA GLY A 84 -0.12 -1.02 -10.24
C GLY A 84 -0.63 0.33 -9.78
N VAL A 85 -1.91 0.59 -10.05
CA VAL A 85 -2.55 1.88 -9.80
C VAL A 85 -3.79 1.67 -8.92
N ALA A 86 -3.76 2.24 -7.72
CA ALA A 86 -4.92 2.28 -6.84
C ALA A 86 -6.03 3.12 -7.48
N GLY A 87 -7.26 2.63 -7.49
CA GLY A 87 -8.38 3.33 -8.15
C GLY A 87 -8.25 3.39 -9.68
N LEU A 88 -7.62 2.37 -10.28
CA LEU A 88 -7.44 2.26 -11.73
C LEU A 88 -8.76 2.50 -12.49
N VAL A 89 -8.73 3.46 -13.42
CA VAL A 89 -9.81 3.74 -14.38
C VAL A 89 -9.30 3.53 -15.81
N GLY A 90 -10.21 3.31 -16.76
CA GLY A 90 -9.86 2.93 -18.13
C GLY A 90 -8.95 3.94 -18.86
N GLU A 91 -9.02 5.21 -18.49
CA GLU A 91 -8.25 6.31 -19.08
C GLU A 91 -6.78 6.35 -18.64
N VAL A 92 -6.40 5.60 -17.60
CA VAL A 92 -5.01 5.57 -17.10
C VAL A 92 -4.08 4.94 -18.13
N ALA A 93 -4.44 3.79 -18.69
CA ALA A 93 -3.59 3.08 -19.65
C ALA A 93 -3.19 3.93 -20.88
N PRO A 94 -4.12 4.56 -21.62
CA PRO A 94 -3.75 5.41 -22.74
C PRO A 94 -2.99 6.68 -22.32
N ALA A 95 -3.21 7.20 -21.10
CA ALA A 95 -2.46 8.35 -20.60
C ALA A 95 -1.01 7.97 -20.26
N LEU A 96 -0.79 6.83 -19.61
CA LEU A 96 0.56 6.34 -19.29
C LEU A 96 1.32 5.88 -20.54
N ALA A 97 0.64 5.34 -21.55
CA ALA A 97 1.28 5.04 -22.84
C ALA A 97 1.93 6.30 -23.47
N LYS A 98 1.26 7.47 -23.38
CA LYS A 98 1.84 8.74 -23.84
C LYS A 98 3.03 9.20 -22.99
N VAL A 99 2.96 8.98 -21.67
CA VAL A 99 4.09 9.28 -20.76
C VAL A 99 5.32 8.44 -21.12
N TRP A 100 5.12 7.15 -21.40
CA TRP A 100 6.19 6.23 -21.81
C TRP A 100 6.77 6.60 -23.17
N ASP A 101 5.93 6.94 -24.15
CA ASP A 101 6.37 7.39 -25.46
C ASP A 101 7.22 8.67 -25.37
N CYS A 102 6.78 9.65 -24.57
CA CYS A 102 7.55 10.87 -24.25
C CYS A 102 8.90 10.57 -23.55
N ALA A 103 9.02 9.45 -22.86
CA ALA A 103 10.25 8.97 -22.23
C ALA A 103 11.12 8.12 -23.17
N GLY A 104 10.70 7.92 -24.43
CA GLY A 104 11.41 7.10 -25.41
C GLY A 104 11.23 5.60 -25.21
N ILE A 105 10.20 5.17 -24.49
CA ILE A 105 9.87 3.76 -24.25
C ILE A 105 8.71 3.37 -25.16
N SER A 106 8.97 2.48 -26.12
CA SER A 106 8.05 2.17 -27.22
C SER A 106 6.73 1.53 -26.76
N ASP A 107 6.77 0.73 -25.68
CA ASP A 107 5.61 0.03 -25.14
C ASP A 107 5.22 0.65 -23.79
N GLY A 108 3.99 1.14 -23.68
CA GLY A 108 3.43 1.63 -22.42
C GLY A 108 3.29 0.51 -21.37
N PRO A 109 3.07 0.86 -20.09
CA PRO A 109 3.02 -0.13 -19.03
C PRO A 109 1.71 -0.94 -19.08
N ARG A 110 1.80 -2.24 -18.79
CA ARG A 110 0.64 -3.06 -18.45
C ARG A 110 0.05 -2.54 -17.14
N CYS A 111 -1.11 -1.92 -17.20
CA CYS A 111 -1.80 -1.35 -16.05
C CYS A 111 -2.60 -2.43 -15.32
N VAL A 112 -2.39 -2.54 -14.01
CA VAL A 112 -3.10 -3.44 -13.11
C VAL A 112 -3.56 -2.64 -11.87
N GLY A 113 -4.44 -3.23 -11.07
CA GLY A 113 -4.73 -2.68 -9.74
C GLY A 113 -3.50 -2.72 -8.82
N ASP A 114 -3.57 -2.00 -7.71
CA ASP A 114 -2.55 -2.03 -6.65
C ASP A 114 -2.50 -3.38 -5.90
N VAL A 115 -3.64 -4.06 -5.76
CA VAL A 115 -3.76 -5.35 -5.06
C VAL A 115 -2.81 -6.44 -5.63
N PRO A 116 -2.80 -6.74 -6.94
CA PRO A 116 -1.83 -7.67 -7.54
C PRO A 116 -0.37 -7.41 -7.19
N ILE A 117 0.08 -6.15 -7.30
CA ILE A 117 1.48 -5.80 -7.06
C ILE A 117 1.82 -5.82 -5.56
N ALA A 118 0.85 -5.50 -4.70
CA ALA A 118 1.00 -5.60 -3.25
C ALA A 118 1.16 -7.06 -2.80
N TYR A 119 0.42 -7.99 -3.42
CA TYR A 119 0.61 -9.42 -3.18
C TYR A 119 1.98 -9.89 -3.68
N ALA A 120 2.33 -9.56 -4.93
CA ALA A 120 3.62 -9.91 -5.51
C ALA A 120 4.80 -9.32 -4.71
N ALA A 121 4.59 -8.25 -3.93
CA ALA A 121 5.62 -7.69 -3.05
C ALA A 121 5.98 -8.60 -1.86
N GLY A 122 5.13 -9.56 -1.50
CA GLY A 122 5.36 -10.51 -0.42
C GLY A 122 5.65 -11.93 -0.88
N SER A 123 5.16 -12.34 -2.06
CA SER A 123 5.21 -13.74 -2.50
C SER A 123 5.55 -13.89 -3.99
N PRO A 124 6.45 -14.83 -4.35
CA PRO A 124 6.64 -15.27 -5.73
C PRO A 124 5.67 -16.38 -6.15
N GLU A 125 4.75 -16.82 -5.29
CA GLU A 125 3.77 -17.86 -5.64
C GLU A 125 2.60 -17.26 -6.44
N PRO A 126 2.16 -17.90 -7.54
CA PRO A 126 1.10 -17.37 -8.40
C PRO A 126 -0.29 -17.36 -7.74
N GLU A 127 -0.48 -18.19 -6.72
CA GLU A 127 -1.75 -18.33 -6.00
C GLU A 127 -1.57 -18.03 -4.51
N GLY A 128 -2.55 -17.36 -3.92
CA GLY A 128 -2.53 -16.99 -2.51
C GLY A 128 -3.63 -16.00 -2.17
N ALA A 129 -3.48 -15.31 -1.04
CA ALA A 129 -4.34 -14.20 -0.69
C ALA A 129 -3.52 -12.98 -0.22
N LEU A 130 -4.05 -11.79 -0.49
CA LEU A 130 -3.61 -10.55 0.13
C LEU A 130 -4.54 -10.22 1.29
N LEU A 131 -3.99 -9.88 2.45
CA LEU A 131 -4.70 -9.21 3.54
C LEU A 131 -4.04 -7.84 3.74
N LEU A 132 -4.76 -6.78 3.36
CA LEU A 132 -4.27 -5.41 3.45
C LEU A 132 -5.00 -4.68 4.57
N SER A 133 -4.25 -4.05 5.48
CA SER A 133 -4.79 -3.10 6.46
C SER A 133 -3.85 -1.91 6.65
N GLY A 134 -4.34 -0.73 6.27
CA GLY A 134 -3.71 0.56 6.43
C GLY A 134 -4.76 1.56 6.92
N THR A 135 -4.98 2.65 6.19
CA THR A 135 -6.14 3.53 6.45
C THR A 135 -7.46 2.79 6.25
N GLY A 136 -7.57 2.00 5.18
CA GLY A 136 -8.66 1.06 4.90
C GLY A 136 -8.21 -0.39 5.04
N ALA A 137 -9.12 -1.35 4.81
CA ALA A 137 -8.80 -2.78 4.90
C ALA A 137 -9.56 -3.59 3.85
N VAL A 138 -8.89 -4.61 3.30
CA VAL A 138 -9.43 -5.48 2.26
C VAL A 138 -8.70 -6.82 2.26
N ALA A 139 -9.40 -7.89 1.88
CA ALA A 139 -8.77 -9.14 1.51
C ALA A 139 -9.04 -9.47 0.04
N ALA A 140 -8.07 -10.04 -0.65
CA ALA A 140 -8.20 -10.44 -2.04
C ALA A 140 -7.62 -11.83 -2.28
N ARG A 141 -8.30 -12.64 -3.09
CA ARG A 141 -7.75 -13.90 -3.61
C ARG A 141 -6.98 -13.61 -4.88
N ILE A 142 -5.78 -14.18 -4.96
CA ILE A 142 -4.88 -14.06 -6.09
C ILE A 142 -4.76 -15.41 -6.81
N SER A 143 -4.83 -15.37 -8.14
CA SER A 143 -4.57 -16.50 -9.03
C SER A 143 -3.84 -16.00 -10.26
N ASP A 144 -2.71 -16.62 -10.59
CA ASP A 144 -1.74 -16.15 -11.59
C ASP A 144 -1.42 -14.65 -11.43
N PHE A 145 -1.17 -14.23 -10.19
CA PHE A 145 -0.91 -12.83 -9.83
C PHE A 145 -2.02 -11.85 -10.25
N GLN A 146 -3.22 -12.34 -10.58
CA GLN A 146 -4.40 -11.53 -10.84
C GLN A 146 -5.35 -11.59 -9.64
N GLN A 147 -6.02 -10.48 -9.38
CA GLN A 147 -7.12 -10.44 -8.41
C GLN A 147 -8.34 -11.15 -8.99
N VAL A 148 -8.77 -12.25 -8.37
CA VAL A 148 -9.93 -13.05 -8.82
C VAL A 148 -11.11 -13.03 -7.86
N ALA A 149 -10.90 -12.59 -6.62
CA ALA A 149 -11.97 -12.32 -5.67
C ALA A 149 -11.52 -11.24 -4.68
N ILE A 150 -12.49 -10.53 -4.10
CA ILE A 150 -12.28 -9.46 -3.12
C ILE A 150 -13.35 -9.56 -2.03
N ALA A 151 -12.95 -9.27 -0.79
CA ALA A 151 -13.84 -9.14 0.35
C ALA A 151 -13.50 -7.88 1.14
N ASP A 152 -14.56 -7.15 1.51
CA ASP A 152 -14.49 -5.82 2.10
C ASP A 152 -13.84 -4.79 1.14
N GLY A 153 -13.18 -3.74 1.63
CA GLY A 153 -12.76 -2.60 0.81
C GLY A 153 -13.91 -1.68 0.40
N LEU A 154 -15.02 -1.71 1.15
CA LEU A 154 -16.22 -0.90 0.88
C LEU A 154 -16.15 0.51 1.48
N GLY A 155 -14.97 0.89 1.97
CA GLY A 155 -14.67 2.21 2.50
C GLY A 155 -14.99 2.36 3.98
N TRP A 156 -14.35 3.36 4.59
CA TRP A 156 -14.30 3.60 6.04
C TRP A 156 -15.65 3.67 6.77
N LEU A 157 -16.74 4.02 6.08
CA LEU A 157 -18.04 4.21 6.71
C LEU A 157 -18.76 2.87 6.92
N LEU A 158 -18.81 2.03 5.87
CA LEU A 158 -19.64 0.81 5.81
C LEU A 158 -18.83 -0.49 5.66
N GLY A 159 -17.51 -0.39 5.47
CA GLY A 159 -16.58 -1.51 5.40
C GLY A 159 -15.28 -1.17 6.10
N ASP A 160 -14.17 -1.66 5.53
CA ASP A 160 -12.80 -1.51 6.03
C ASP A 160 -12.66 -1.99 7.49
N ALA A 161 -13.31 -3.10 7.83
CA ALA A 161 -13.30 -3.62 9.20
C ALA A 161 -11.87 -4.04 9.62
N GLY A 162 -11.44 -3.59 10.81
CA GLY A 162 -10.08 -3.81 11.30
C GLY A 162 -8.99 -2.95 10.65
N SER A 163 -9.37 -1.98 9.80
CA SER A 163 -8.47 -0.93 9.32
C SER A 163 -8.02 0.02 10.42
N GLY A 164 -6.99 0.84 10.15
CA GLY A 164 -6.59 1.93 11.03
C GLY A 164 -7.71 2.93 11.30
N PHE A 165 -8.56 3.23 10.30
CA PHE A 165 -9.75 4.04 10.54
C PHE A 165 -10.73 3.36 11.50
N TRP A 166 -11.01 2.07 11.29
CA TRP A 166 -11.89 1.30 12.17
C TRP A 166 -11.38 1.30 13.61
N ILE A 167 -10.07 1.02 13.80
CA ILE A 167 -9.40 0.99 15.11
C ILE A 167 -9.53 2.35 15.81
N GLY A 168 -9.20 3.44 15.10
CA GLY A 168 -9.27 4.77 15.68
C GLY A 168 -10.69 5.23 16.00
N ARG A 169 -11.66 4.85 15.16
CA ARG A 169 -13.09 5.09 15.45
C ARG A 169 -13.55 4.33 16.69
N ALA A 170 -13.13 3.06 16.85
CA ALA A 170 -13.44 2.27 18.04
C ALA A 170 -12.86 2.93 19.31
N ALA A 171 -11.61 3.39 19.25
CA ALA A 171 -10.97 4.11 20.35
C ALA A 171 -11.68 5.42 20.69
N ALA A 172 -11.99 6.25 19.70
CA ALA A 172 -12.72 7.50 19.93
C ALA A 172 -14.09 7.25 20.55
N LYS A 173 -14.82 6.22 20.11
CA LYS A 173 -16.11 5.82 20.72
C LYS A 173 -15.93 5.38 22.18
N ALA A 174 -14.92 4.58 22.47
CA ALA A 174 -14.65 4.11 23.83
C ALA A 174 -14.29 5.28 24.77
N VAL A 175 -13.40 6.17 24.33
CA VAL A 175 -12.97 7.36 25.08
C VAL A 175 -14.14 8.32 25.32
N VAL A 176 -14.93 8.63 24.29
CA VAL A 176 -16.13 9.47 24.45
C VAL A 176 -17.11 8.87 25.46
N ALA A 177 -17.32 7.55 25.42
CA ALA A 177 -18.22 6.88 26.35
C ALA A 177 -17.69 6.88 27.80
N ALA A 178 -16.37 6.74 27.99
CA ALA A 178 -15.76 6.87 29.31
C ALA A 178 -15.93 8.29 29.87
N LEU A 179 -15.59 9.31 29.07
CA LEU A 179 -15.71 10.72 29.44
C LEU A 179 -17.16 11.14 29.75
N ASP A 180 -18.16 10.64 29.01
CA ASP A 180 -19.58 10.92 29.30
C ASP A 180 -20.05 10.29 30.62
N ARG A 181 -19.42 9.19 31.05
CA ARG A 181 -19.61 8.60 32.40
C ARG A 181 -18.78 9.28 33.49
N GLY A 182 -17.97 10.28 33.14
CA GLY A 182 -17.04 10.93 34.08
C GLY A 182 -15.81 10.09 34.43
N GLN A 183 -15.51 9.06 33.62
CA GLN A 183 -14.31 8.24 33.75
C GLN A 183 -13.26 8.79 32.78
N ASP A 184 -12.18 9.34 33.30
CA ASP A 184 -11.10 9.91 32.49
C ASP A 184 -9.75 9.24 32.73
N GLU A 185 -9.74 8.14 33.48
CA GLU A 185 -8.56 7.34 33.71
C GLU A 185 -8.26 6.40 32.53
N GLY A 186 -6.99 5.99 32.43
CA GLY A 186 -6.53 5.01 31.45
C GLY A 186 -5.70 5.65 30.34
N LEU A 187 -4.63 4.95 29.97
CA LEU A 187 -3.64 5.45 29.03
C LEU A 187 -4.25 5.75 27.65
N LEU A 188 -5.20 4.94 27.19
CA LEU A 188 -5.87 5.21 25.92
C LEU A 188 -6.62 6.55 25.95
N THR A 189 -7.35 6.83 27.03
CA THR A 189 -8.07 8.09 27.23
C THR A 189 -7.10 9.27 27.23
N GLU A 190 -6.02 9.16 28.02
CA GLU A 190 -4.99 10.20 28.11
C GLU A 190 -4.36 10.52 26.75
N LEU A 191 -3.94 9.50 26.00
CA LEU A 191 -3.31 9.67 24.69
C LEU A 191 -4.26 10.29 23.66
N VAL A 192 -5.52 9.84 23.61
CA VAL A 192 -6.51 10.36 22.67
C VAL A 192 -6.87 11.81 23.01
N VAL A 193 -7.07 12.12 24.28
CA VAL A 193 -7.37 13.50 24.72
C VAL A 193 -6.18 14.43 24.42
N ALA A 194 -4.95 13.99 24.69
CA ALA A 194 -3.76 14.75 24.38
C ALA A 194 -3.60 15.02 22.87
N ASP A 195 -3.89 14.05 21.99
CA ASP A 195 -3.85 14.26 20.53
C ASP A 195 -4.86 15.31 20.04
N PHE A 196 -6.04 15.34 20.66
CA PHE A 196 -7.11 16.26 20.24
C PHE A 196 -6.95 17.67 20.80
N PHE A 197 -6.39 17.82 22.00
CA PHE A 197 -6.42 19.08 22.74
C PHE A 197 -5.05 19.61 23.19
N GLY A 198 -4.00 18.78 23.19
CA GLY A 198 -2.72 19.14 23.81
C GLY A 198 -2.92 19.62 25.25
N ASP A 199 -2.36 20.78 25.55
CA ASP A 199 -2.46 21.42 26.88
C ASP A 199 -3.81 22.14 27.09
N GLU A 200 -4.61 22.38 26.04
CA GLU A 200 -5.88 23.11 26.11
C GLU A 200 -7.08 22.21 26.48
N ARG A 201 -6.85 21.24 27.37
CA ARG A 201 -7.90 20.30 27.80
C ARG A 201 -8.95 21.02 28.66
N PRO A 202 -10.25 20.97 28.29
CA PRO A 202 -11.32 21.41 29.17
C PRO A 202 -11.33 20.64 30.50
N ALA A 203 -11.67 21.33 31.60
CA ALA A 203 -11.66 20.72 32.93
C ALA A 203 -12.72 19.60 33.11
N GLU A 204 -13.88 19.75 32.46
CA GLU A 204 -15.01 18.83 32.66
C GLU A 204 -14.99 17.71 31.60
N PRO A 205 -14.96 16.41 32.00
CA PRO A 205 -14.90 15.27 31.07
C PRO A 205 -15.98 15.28 29.99
N ARG A 206 -17.22 15.63 30.35
CA ARG A 206 -18.33 15.68 29.39
C ARG A 206 -18.14 16.77 28.32
N THR A 207 -17.54 17.89 28.69
CA THR A 207 -17.18 18.95 27.76
C THR A 207 -16.06 18.50 26.81
N VAL A 208 -15.08 17.73 27.30
CA VAL A 208 -14.04 17.08 26.48
C VAL A 208 -14.67 16.15 25.44
N ALA A 209 -15.59 15.27 25.87
CA ALA A 209 -16.30 14.34 24.99
C ALA A 209 -17.03 15.07 23.85
N GLY A 210 -17.81 16.11 24.18
CA GLY A 210 -18.54 16.90 23.19
C GLY A 210 -17.64 17.61 22.17
N ARG A 211 -16.48 18.14 22.61
CA ARG A 211 -15.52 18.79 21.71
C ARG A 211 -14.82 17.77 20.81
N LEU A 212 -14.48 16.59 21.33
CA LEU A 212 -13.86 15.51 20.55
C LEU A 212 -14.78 15.08 19.41
N VAL A 213 -16.07 14.84 19.70
CA VAL A 213 -17.08 14.49 18.68
C VAL A 213 -17.14 15.53 17.57
N ARG A 214 -17.17 16.83 17.91
CA ARG A 214 -17.20 17.91 16.92
C ARG A 214 -15.95 17.92 16.03
N ILE A 215 -14.76 17.74 16.61
CA ILE A 215 -13.50 17.71 15.85
C ILE A 215 -13.46 16.49 14.92
N ALA A 216 -13.83 15.31 15.43
CA ALA A 216 -13.87 14.08 14.64
C ALA A 216 -14.88 14.13 13.49
N GLN A 217 -16.00 14.84 13.66
CA GLN A 217 -16.97 15.09 12.59
C GLN A 217 -16.45 16.05 11.54
N ALA A 218 -15.70 17.09 11.93
CA ALA A 218 -15.13 18.06 11.02
C ALA A 218 -13.98 17.47 10.18
N ASP A 219 -13.18 16.57 10.76
CA ASP A 219 -12.08 15.89 10.08
C ASP A 219 -12.01 14.41 10.48
N HIS A 220 -12.78 13.58 9.78
CA HIS A 220 -12.87 12.15 10.04
C HIS A 220 -11.52 11.44 9.83
N MET A 221 -10.64 11.96 8.98
CA MET A 221 -9.34 11.33 8.70
C MET A 221 -8.41 11.33 9.92
N ARG A 222 -8.62 12.24 10.89
CA ARG A 222 -7.95 12.21 12.19
C ARG A 222 -8.22 10.94 13.00
N LEU A 223 -9.33 10.25 12.74
CA LEU A 223 -9.59 8.98 13.42
C LEU A 223 -8.57 7.93 13.02
N ALA A 224 -8.17 7.86 11.75
CA ALA A 224 -7.18 6.87 11.31
C ALA A 224 -5.81 7.03 11.99
N SER A 225 -5.43 8.25 12.40
CA SER A 225 -4.17 8.46 13.12
C SER A 225 -4.17 7.92 14.55
N LEU A 226 -5.36 7.75 15.17
CA LEU A 226 -5.49 7.19 16.51
C LEU A 226 -5.08 5.72 16.60
N ALA A 227 -5.05 4.99 15.48
CA ALA A 227 -4.61 3.59 15.47
C ALA A 227 -3.22 3.39 16.09
N ARG A 228 -2.30 4.34 15.89
CA ARG A 228 -0.97 4.30 16.51
C ARG A 228 -1.02 4.46 18.04
N LEU A 229 -1.92 5.30 18.53
CA LEU A 229 -2.13 5.49 19.98
C LEU A 229 -2.76 4.25 20.61
N VAL A 230 -3.68 3.59 19.90
CA VAL A 230 -4.25 2.31 20.32
C VAL A 230 -3.16 1.23 20.41
N SER A 231 -2.31 1.11 19.39
CA SER A 231 -1.19 0.15 19.43
C SER A 231 -0.29 0.40 20.63
N ARG A 232 0.10 1.66 20.87
CA ARG A 232 0.90 2.05 22.04
C ARG A 232 0.21 1.69 23.35
N ALA A 233 -1.04 2.10 23.54
CA ALA A 233 -1.78 1.82 24.76
C ALA A 233 -1.94 0.31 25.01
N SER A 234 -2.16 -0.47 23.95
CA SER A 234 -2.26 -1.92 24.03
C SER A 234 -0.93 -2.58 24.42
N GLU A 235 0.21 -2.06 23.96
CA GLU A 235 1.53 -2.55 24.36
C GLU A 235 1.85 -2.25 25.82
N GLU A 236 1.36 -1.12 26.33
CA GLU A 236 1.44 -0.73 27.74
C GLU A 236 0.37 -1.41 28.61
N GLY A 237 -0.48 -2.27 28.04
CA GLY A 237 -1.43 -3.11 28.77
C GLY A 237 -2.78 -2.45 29.07
N ASP A 238 -3.13 -1.34 28.41
CA ASP A 238 -4.47 -0.75 28.52
C ASP A 238 -5.53 -1.75 28.05
N PRO A 239 -6.50 -2.14 28.91
CA PRO A 239 -7.44 -3.22 28.60
C PRO A 239 -8.36 -2.90 27.42
N THR A 240 -8.76 -1.63 27.27
CA THR A 240 -9.63 -1.20 26.17
C THR A 240 -8.86 -1.26 24.85
N ALA A 241 -7.61 -0.81 24.84
CA ALA A 241 -6.77 -0.88 23.65
C ALA A 241 -6.45 -2.34 23.26
N VAL A 242 -6.19 -3.21 24.23
CA VAL A 242 -6.01 -4.66 23.99
C VAL A 242 -7.26 -5.28 23.36
N GLU A 243 -8.46 -4.93 23.84
CA GLU A 243 -9.71 -5.42 23.26
C GLU A 243 -9.91 -4.95 21.82
N ILE A 244 -9.70 -3.66 21.54
CA ILE A 244 -9.83 -3.08 20.20
C ILE A 244 -8.86 -3.75 19.21
N THR A 245 -7.61 -4.00 19.62
CA THR A 245 -6.61 -4.63 18.72
C THR A 245 -6.96 -6.08 18.40
N ARG A 246 -7.51 -6.82 19.37
CA ARG A 246 -8.01 -8.20 19.16
C ARG A 246 -9.23 -8.22 18.24
N GLU A 247 -10.18 -7.32 18.44
CA GLU A 247 -11.37 -7.21 17.60
C GLU A 247 -10.99 -6.83 16.16
N ALA A 248 -10.05 -5.90 15.98
CA ALA A 248 -9.51 -5.56 14.66
C ALA A 248 -8.91 -6.77 13.96
N ALA A 249 -8.07 -7.55 14.65
CA ALA A 249 -7.47 -8.76 14.09
C ALA A 249 -8.53 -9.81 13.71
N ALA A 250 -9.54 -10.01 14.57
CA ALA A 250 -10.65 -10.91 14.29
C ALA A 250 -11.45 -10.49 13.05
N HIS A 251 -11.72 -9.20 12.87
CA HIS A 251 -12.35 -8.67 11.66
C HIS A 251 -11.52 -8.93 10.40
N LEU A 252 -10.22 -8.64 10.46
CA LEU A 252 -9.32 -8.85 9.31
C LEU A 252 -9.26 -10.31 8.89
N VAL A 253 -9.11 -11.23 9.85
CA VAL A 253 -9.09 -12.68 9.56
C VAL A 253 -10.45 -13.15 9.07
N ALA A 254 -11.57 -12.73 9.67
CA ALA A 254 -12.90 -13.07 9.17
C ALA A 254 -13.10 -12.61 7.71
N THR A 255 -12.60 -11.43 7.35
CA THR A 255 -12.61 -10.93 5.97
C THR A 255 -11.74 -11.79 5.05
N LEU A 256 -10.53 -12.17 5.47
CA LEU A 256 -9.64 -13.06 4.73
C LEU A 256 -10.27 -14.43 4.46
N ARG A 257 -10.93 -15.04 5.46
CA ARG A 257 -11.56 -16.37 5.34
C ARG A 257 -12.65 -16.44 4.27
N ARG A 258 -13.20 -15.32 3.84
CA ARG A 258 -14.21 -15.26 2.76
C ARG A 258 -13.60 -15.51 1.38
N VAL A 259 -12.29 -15.32 1.22
CA VAL A 259 -11.61 -15.35 -0.09
C VAL A 259 -10.39 -16.26 -0.12
N HIS A 260 -9.74 -16.52 1.01
CA HIS A 260 -8.56 -17.40 1.06
C HIS A 260 -8.96 -18.87 0.86
N VAL A 261 -8.22 -19.58 0.00
CA VAL A 261 -8.45 -20.99 -0.34
C VAL A 261 -7.19 -21.81 -0.09
N SER A 262 -6.06 -21.35 -0.64
CA SER A 262 -4.76 -22.01 -0.58
C SER A 262 -3.64 -20.98 -0.81
N GLY A 263 -2.39 -21.41 -0.63
CA GLY A 263 -1.20 -20.57 -0.85
C GLY A 263 -0.87 -19.68 0.35
N PRO A 264 0.13 -18.81 0.23
CA PRO A 264 0.50 -17.88 1.29
C PRO A 264 -0.51 -16.74 1.46
N VAL A 265 -0.56 -16.20 2.67
CA VAL A 265 -1.26 -14.95 3.00
C VAL A 265 -0.22 -13.83 3.05
N VAL A 266 -0.28 -12.91 2.08
CA VAL A 266 0.57 -11.72 2.07
C VAL A 266 -0.10 -10.61 2.87
N LEU A 267 0.56 -10.18 3.94
CA LEU A 267 0.18 -9.09 4.82
C LEU A 267 0.70 -7.76 4.25
N ALA A 268 -0.20 -6.81 3.99
CA ALA A 268 0.12 -5.49 3.46
C ALA A 268 -0.53 -4.35 4.26
N GLY A 269 -0.02 -3.14 4.06
CA GLY A 269 -0.48 -1.95 4.77
C GLY A 269 0.09 -1.81 6.18
N SER A 270 0.22 -0.56 6.65
CA SER A 270 0.99 -0.23 7.85
C SER A 270 0.50 -0.85 9.15
N VAL A 271 -0.75 -1.33 9.22
CA VAL A 271 -1.28 -2.04 10.39
C VAL A 271 -0.73 -3.46 10.48
N LEU A 272 -0.36 -4.08 9.35
CA LEU A 272 0.09 -5.48 9.27
C LEU A 272 1.55 -5.64 8.84
N THR A 273 2.17 -4.63 8.24
CA THR A 273 3.59 -4.67 7.87
C THR A 273 4.50 -4.22 9.02
N ASN A 274 4.02 -3.32 9.88
CA ASN A 274 4.76 -2.90 11.06
C ASN A 274 4.55 -3.91 12.19
N ASP A 275 5.56 -4.11 13.03
CA ASP A 275 5.33 -4.84 14.26
C ASP A 275 4.34 -4.08 15.15
N GLY A 276 3.49 -4.84 15.86
CA GLY A 276 2.41 -4.27 16.64
C GLY A 276 1.37 -5.30 17.08
N PRO A 277 0.47 -4.93 18.01
CA PRO A 277 -0.49 -5.85 18.62
C PRO A 277 -1.48 -6.45 17.60
N VAL A 278 -1.99 -5.66 16.66
CA VAL A 278 -2.92 -6.15 15.63
C VAL A 278 -2.24 -7.18 14.72
N ARG A 279 -1.03 -6.90 14.24
CA ARG A 279 -0.25 -7.84 13.43
C ARG A 279 -0.01 -9.16 14.16
N ARG A 280 0.42 -9.10 15.42
CA ARG A 280 0.66 -10.31 16.25
C ARG A 280 -0.62 -11.12 16.43
N ALA A 281 -1.73 -10.46 16.73
CA ALA A 281 -3.02 -11.13 16.87
C ALA A 281 -3.51 -11.74 15.54
N VAL A 282 -3.29 -11.09 14.39
CA VAL A 282 -3.58 -11.68 13.08
C VAL A 282 -2.74 -12.93 12.85
N ILE A 283 -1.43 -12.88 13.10
CA ILE A 283 -0.53 -14.04 12.92
C ILE A 283 -0.94 -15.20 13.83
N GLU A 284 -1.30 -14.92 15.08
CA GLU A 284 -1.82 -15.93 16.01
C GLU A 284 -3.10 -16.59 15.47
N LEU A 285 -4.03 -15.80 14.92
CA LEU A 285 -5.29 -16.29 14.34
C LEU A 285 -5.12 -17.01 12.99
N LEU A 286 -4.01 -16.78 12.27
CA LEU A 286 -3.67 -17.52 11.06
C LEU A 286 -3.13 -18.93 11.38
N GLY A 287 -2.56 -19.14 12.57
CA GLY A 287 -2.06 -20.44 13.00
C GLY A 287 -0.94 -20.95 12.09
N ASP A 288 -1.16 -22.11 11.47
CA ASP A 288 -0.16 -22.79 10.61
C ASP A 288 -0.11 -22.25 9.17
N GLU A 289 -0.94 -21.26 8.81
CA GLU A 289 -0.88 -20.63 7.49
C GLU A 289 0.40 -19.84 7.26
N THR A 290 0.99 -20.00 6.08
CA THR A 290 2.19 -19.26 5.67
C THR A 290 1.87 -17.78 5.49
N ALA A 291 2.20 -16.97 6.49
CA ALA A 291 2.09 -15.51 6.44
C ALA A 291 3.39 -14.87 5.93
N MET A 292 3.29 -14.08 4.86
CA MET A 292 4.39 -13.31 4.27
C MET A 292 4.12 -11.82 4.46
N THR A 293 5.15 -10.99 4.60
CA THR A 293 4.97 -9.53 4.67
C THR A 293 5.29 -8.91 3.31
N ALA A 294 4.38 -8.08 2.78
CA ALA A 294 4.62 -7.30 1.57
C ALA A 294 5.80 -6.34 1.76
N ARG A 295 6.69 -6.28 0.76
CA ARG A 295 7.86 -5.39 0.72
C ARG A 295 7.67 -4.26 -0.31
N ASP A 296 8.62 -4.05 -1.22
CA ASP A 296 8.55 -2.97 -2.19
C ASP A 296 7.61 -3.31 -3.38
N ALA A 297 6.42 -2.71 -3.39
CA ALA A 297 5.41 -2.95 -4.43
C ALA A 297 5.82 -2.43 -5.83
N ALA A 298 6.61 -1.35 -5.90
CA ALA A 298 7.16 -0.88 -7.18
C ALA A 298 8.18 -1.89 -7.73
N GLY A 299 9.08 -2.39 -6.88
CA GLY A 299 9.97 -3.49 -7.22
C GLY A 299 9.22 -4.76 -7.63
N ALA A 300 8.14 -5.12 -6.94
CA ALA A 300 7.28 -6.25 -7.30
C ALA A 300 6.61 -6.09 -8.68
N ALA A 301 6.17 -4.87 -9.01
CA ALA A 301 5.66 -4.57 -10.35
C ALA A 301 6.76 -4.76 -11.41
N ALA A 302 8.00 -4.32 -11.14
CA ALA A 302 9.13 -4.54 -12.03
C ALA A 302 9.44 -6.05 -12.18
N TRP A 303 9.34 -6.82 -11.10
CA TRP A 303 9.48 -8.27 -11.13
C TRP A 303 8.40 -8.94 -11.99
N LEU A 304 7.12 -8.54 -11.87
CA LEU A 304 6.06 -9.05 -12.74
C LEU A 304 6.31 -8.75 -14.22
N ALA A 305 6.94 -7.61 -14.53
CA ALA A 305 7.35 -7.27 -15.89
C ALA A 305 8.51 -8.16 -16.38
N ALA A 306 9.50 -8.45 -15.52
CA ALA A 306 10.61 -9.35 -15.84
C ALA A 306 10.19 -10.81 -15.96
N ARG A 307 9.22 -11.26 -15.15
CA ARG A 307 8.72 -12.64 -15.12
C ARG A 307 8.27 -13.12 -16.50
N ASP A 308 7.60 -12.27 -17.26
CA ASP A 308 7.09 -12.58 -18.61
C ASP A 308 8.24 -12.79 -19.63
N LEU A 309 9.48 -12.46 -19.25
CA LEU A 309 10.70 -12.53 -20.09
C LEU A 309 11.71 -13.59 -19.59
N LEU A 310 11.47 -14.19 -18.43
CA LEU A 310 12.39 -15.13 -17.77
C LEU A 310 11.77 -16.53 -17.68
N ALA A 311 12.62 -17.55 -17.52
CA ALA A 311 12.14 -18.87 -17.10
C ALA A 311 11.54 -18.78 -15.69
N GLU A 312 10.51 -19.59 -15.41
CA GLU A 312 9.74 -19.53 -14.16
C GLU A 312 10.62 -19.67 -12.91
N ASP A 313 11.52 -20.67 -12.89
CA ASP A 313 12.45 -20.89 -11.77
C ASP A 313 13.40 -19.70 -11.56
N ALA A 314 13.93 -19.14 -12.65
CA ALA A 314 14.82 -17.98 -12.57
C ALA A 314 14.08 -16.73 -12.06
N ALA A 315 12.85 -16.50 -12.52
CA ALA A 315 12.04 -15.39 -12.01
C ALA A 315 11.76 -15.56 -10.51
N ARG A 316 11.42 -16.78 -10.07
CA ARG A 316 11.18 -17.11 -8.66
C ARG A 316 12.43 -16.85 -7.80
N ASP A 317 13.61 -17.29 -8.24
CA ASP A 317 14.88 -17.09 -7.51
C ASP A 317 15.28 -15.61 -7.39
N LEU A 318 14.95 -14.79 -8.41
CA LEU A 318 15.27 -13.36 -8.43
C LEU A 318 14.27 -12.49 -7.66
N HIS A 319 13.09 -13.00 -7.31
CA HIS A 319 12.04 -12.24 -6.63
C HIS A 319 12.51 -11.45 -5.39
N PRO A 320 13.37 -12.00 -4.50
CA PRO A 320 13.85 -11.25 -3.34
C PRO A 320 14.68 -10.01 -3.70
N LEU A 321 15.40 -10.04 -4.83
CA LEU A 321 16.23 -8.91 -5.29
C LEU A 321 15.36 -7.74 -5.75
N PHE A 322 14.30 -8.02 -6.49
CA PHE A 322 13.35 -7.00 -6.94
C PHE A 322 12.54 -6.41 -5.78
N THR A 323 12.12 -7.24 -4.83
CA THR A 323 11.23 -6.83 -3.74
C THR A 323 11.96 -6.31 -2.50
N ALA A 324 13.29 -6.29 -2.49
CA ALA A 324 14.07 -5.66 -1.43
C ALA A 324 13.65 -4.19 -1.25
N CYS A 325 13.54 -3.75 0.01
CA CYS A 325 13.22 -2.35 0.29
C CYS A 325 14.33 -1.43 -0.24
N ALA A 326 13.93 -0.31 -0.87
CA ALA A 326 14.81 0.75 -1.32
C ALA A 326 15.45 1.51 -0.16
#